data_AF-Q2MEU2-F1
#
_entry.id   AF-Q2MEU2-F1
#
_cell.length_a   1.000
_cell.length_b   1.000
_cell.length_c   1.000
_cell.angle_alpha   90.00
_cell.angle_beta   90.00
_cell.angle_gamma   90.00
#
_symmetry.space_group_name_H-M   'P 1'
#
loop_
_entity.id
_entity.type
_entity.pdbx_description
1 polymer ?
#
loop_
_entity_poly.entity_id
_entity_poly.type
_entity_poly.pdbx_seq_one_letter_code
_entity_poly.pdbx_strand_id
1 'polypeptide(L)'
;AEVIEFIGAQLGLGADDLVDYAAREETRHEHLAELRGLYGFRTFSGRGASELKEWLFREAEMAVSNEDIARRFVAECRRTRTVLPATSTIERLCAAALVDAERRIETRIASRLPMSIREQLLALLEETADDRVTRFVWLRQFEPGSNSSSANRLLDRLEYLQRIDLPEDLLAGVPAHRVTRLRRQGERYYADGMRDLPEDRRLAILAVCVSEWQAMLADAVVETHDRIVGRLYRASERICHAKVAEGSPQNSEKIVR
;
A
#
# COMPACT_ATOMS: atom_id res chain seq x y z
N ALA A 1 1.87 1.65 -43.09
CA ALA A 1 1.55 2.27 -44.40
C ALA A 1 1.56 3.79 -44.26
N GLU A 2 0.70 4.37 -43.42
CA GLU A 2 0.52 5.82 -43.26
C GLU A 2 1.83 6.61 -42.96
N VAL A 3 2.72 6.07 -42.11
CA VAL A 3 4.00 6.72 -41.79
C VAL A 3 4.97 6.74 -42.99
N ILE A 4 5.02 5.67 -43.79
CA ILE A 4 5.94 5.57 -44.94
C ILE A 4 5.45 6.50 -46.05
N GLU A 5 4.14 6.53 -46.28
CA GLU A 5 3.51 7.42 -47.26
C GLU A 5 3.68 8.90 -46.87
N PHE A 6 3.53 9.22 -45.58
CA PHE A 6 3.82 10.56 -45.05
C PHE A 6 5.29 10.96 -45.26
N ILE A 7 6.23 10.08 -44.92
CA ILE A 7 7.66 10.35 -45.10
C ILE A 7 8.01 10.48 -46.59
N GLY A 8 7.46 9.63 -47.44
CA GLY A 8 7.62 9.69 -48.89
C GLY A 8 7.16 11.03 -49.44
N ALA A 9 5.96 11.48 -49.07
CA ALA A 9 5.44 12.79 -49.46
C ALA A 9 6.33 13.96 -49.03
N GLN A 10 6.95 13.89 -47.83
CA GLN A 10 7.89 14.93 -47.36
C GLN A 10 9.21 14.94 -48.14
N LEU A 11 9.62 13.80 -48.69
CA LEU A 11 10.86 13.64 -49.47
C LEU A 11 10.64 13.76 -50.98
N GLY A 12 9.38 13.89 -51.44
CA GLY A 12 9.03 13.88 -52.86
C GLY A 12 9.14 12.50 -53.52
N LEU A 13 9.02 11.43 -52.73
CA LEU A 13 9.15 10.03 -53.15
C LEU A 13 7.82 9.28 -53.02
N GLY A 14 7.62 8.26 -53.86
CA GLY A 14 6.52 7.32 -53.70
C GLY A 14 6.74 6.40 -52.50
N ALA A 15 5.67 5.86 -51.92
CA ALA A 15 5.78 4.90 -50.82
C ALA A 15 6.56 3.64 -51.23
N ASP A 16 6.44 3.23 -52.49
CA ASP A 16 7.14 2.09 -53.09
C ASP A 16 8.66 2.32 -53.19
N ASP A 17 9.11 3.57 -53.41
CA ASP A 17 10.53 3.92 -53.50
C ASP A 17 11.26 3.76 -52.15
N LEU A 18 10.51 3.79 -51.04
CA LEU A 18 11.04 3.61 -49.68
C LEU A 18 11.05 2.15 -49.22
N VAL A 19 10.42 1.23 -49.95
CA VAL A 19 10.30 -0.19 -49.56
C VAL A 19 11.67 -0.86 -49.49
N ASP A 20 12.57 -0.54 -50.44
CA ASP A 20 13.89 -1.17 -50.54
C ASP A 20 15.00 -0.38 -49.81
N TYR A 21 14.70 0.80 -49.27
CA TYR A 21 15.66 1.72 -48.65
C TYR A 21 16.47 1.08 -47.50
N ALA A 22 15.91 0.06 -46.84
CA ALA A 22 16.54 -0.66 -45.74
C ALA A 22 16.71 -2.17 -46.01
N ALA A 23 16.71 -2.60 -47.28
CA ALA A 23 16.91 -4.00 -47.65
C ALA A 23 18.26 -4.57 -47.16
N ARG A 24 19.27 -3.70 -47.00
CA ARG A 24 20.57 -4.04 -46.40
C ARG A 24 20.62 -3.56 -44.94
N GLU A 25 20.83 -4.50 -44.02
CA GLU A 25 20.87 -4.23 -42.58
C GLU A 25 21.98 -3.25 -42.18
N GLU A 26 23.11 -3.23 -42.92
CA GLU A 26 24.24 -2.32 -42.72
C GLU A 26 23.83 -0.84 -42.90
N THR A 27 23.18 -0.52 -44.03
CA THR A 27 22.75 0.85 -44.38
C THR A 27 21.73 1.39 -43.37
N ARG A 28 20.83 0.54 -42.88
CA ARG A 28 19.89 0.90 -41.82
C ARG A 28 20.61 1.24 -40.50
N HIS A 29 21.61 0.46 -40.12
CA HIS A 29 22.37 0.69 -38.90
C HIS A 29 23.21 1.97 -38.98
N GLU A 30 23.88 2.20 -40.11
CA GLU A 30 24.66 3.42 -40.37
C GLU A 30 23.77 4.67 -40.32
N HIS A 31 22.67 4.70 -41.06
CA HIS A 31 21.76 5.86 -41.06
C HIS A 31 21.12 6.09 -39.69
N LEU A 32 20.77 5.04 -38.93
CA LEU A 32 20.29 5.19 -37.56
C LEU A 32 21.36 5.75 -36.62
N ALA A 33 22.63 5.38 -36.81
CA ALA A 33 23.74 5.93 -36.05
C ALA A 33 23.95 7.41 -36.37
N GLU A 34 23.90 7.79 -37.65
CA GLU A 34 23.98 9.19 -38.08
C GLU A 34 22.82 10.03 -37.54
N LEU A 35 21.57 9.57 -37.66
CA LEU A 35 20.40 10.25 -37.12
C LEU A 35 20.52 10.44 -35.59
N ARG A 36 21.00 9.42 -34.87
CA ARG A 36 21.24 9.56 -33.43
C ARG A 36 22.31 10.62 -33.14
N GLY A 37 23.39 10.66 -33.91
CA GLY A 37 24.43 11.69 -33.79
C GLY A 37 23.89 13.09 -34.03
N LEU A 38 23.15 13.29 -35.13
CA LEU A 38 22.58 14.58 -35.53
C LEU A 38 21.58 15.13 -34.50
N TYR A 39 20.68 14.29 -34.01
CA TYR A 39 19.63 14.71 -33.07
C TYR A 39 20.05 14.56 -31.59
N GLY A 40 21.27 14.11 -31.32
CA GLY A 40 21.82 13.94 -29.97
C GLY A 40 21.14 12.83 -29.16
N PHE A 41 20.61 11.80 -29.83
CA PHE A 41 20.04 10.63 -29.17
C PHE A 41 21.11 9.61 -28.79
N ARG A 42 20.90 8.93 -27.67
CA ARG A 42 21.78 7.88 -27.15
C ARG A 42 21.06 6.54 -27.21
N THR A 43 21.79 5.47 -27.46
CA THR A 43 21.26 4.11 -27.35
C THR A 43 21.08 3.71 -25.89
N PHE A 44 20.10 2.87 -25.59
CA PHE A 44 19.96 2.23 -24.28
C PHE A 44 21.02 1.13 -24.12
N SER A 45 22.28 1.53 -23.95
CA SER A 45 23.41 0.63 -23.75
C SER A 45 24.48 1.25 -22.84
N GLY A 46 25.38 0.41 -22.31
CA GLY A 46 26.52 0.82 -21.50
C GLY A 46 26.16 1.70 -20.30
N ARG A 47 26.88 2.82 -20.17
CA ARG A 47 26.74 3.76 -19.04
C ARG A 47 25.36 4.42 -18.97
N GLY A 48 24.82 4.89 -20.08
CA GLY A 48 23.51 5.57 -20.11
C GLY A 48 22.37 4.65 -19.68
N ALA A 49 22.39 3.39 -20.11
CA ALA A 49 21.44 2.39 -19.62
C ALA A 49 21.60 2.11 -18.13
N SER A 50 22.82 2.15 -17.60
CA SER A 50 23.08 1.91 -16.17
C SER A 50 22.55 3.07 -15.32
N GLU A 51 22.77 4.32 -15.74
CA GLU A 51 22.23 5.52 -15.08
C GLU A 51 20.70 5.52 -15.05
N LEU A 52 20.05 5.13 -16.15
CA LEU A 52 18.59 5.00 -16.22
C LEU A 52 18.05 3.88 -15.34
N LYS A 53 18.76 2.76 -15.23
CA LYS A 53 18.40 1.67 -14.31
C LYS A 53 18.52 2.14 -12.86
N GLU A 54 19.62 2.80 -12.50
CA GLU A 54 19.80 3.32 -11.14
C GLU A 54 18.71 4.35 -10.77
N TRP A 55 18.37 5.23 -11.71
CA TRP A 55 17.22 6.13 -11.54
C TRP A 55 15.92 5.36 -11.33
N LEU A 56 15.65 4.34 -12.16
CA LEU A 56 14.43 3.52 -12.07
C LEU A 56 14.29 2.84 -10.70
N PHE A 57 15.38 2.28 -10.17
CA PHE A 57 15.39 1.61 -8.87
C PHE A 57 15.20 2.58 -7.69
N ARG A 58 15.63 3.84 -7.83
CA ARG A 58 15.34 4.89 -6.83
C ARG A 58 13.87 5.32 -6.88
N GLU A 59 13.32 5.49 -8.07
CA GLU A 59 11.92 5.94 -8.24
C GLU A 59 10.88 4.86 -7.91
N ALA A 60 11.25 3.58 -8.02
CA ALA A 60 10.33 2.46 -7.82
C ALA A 60 9.68 2.41 -6.43
N GLU A 61 10.32 2.93 -5.37
CA GLU A 61 9.72 3.02 -4.03
C GLU A 61 8.45 3.90 -4.03
N MET A 62 8.46 4.98 -4.82
CA MET A 62 7.38 5.96 -4.90
C MET A 62 6.29 5.60 -5.92
N ALA A 63 6.50 4.55 -6.70
CA ALA A 63 5.56 4.12 -7.72
C ALA A 63 4.34 3.42 -7.11
N VAL A 64 3.15 3.84 -7.54
CA VAL A 64 1.87 3.30 -7.05
C VAL A 64 1.41 2.10 -7.88
N SER A 65 1.85 1.98 -9.14
CA SER A 65 1.52 0.88 -10.05
C SER A 65 2.63 0.58 -11.06
N ASN A 66 2.55 -0.58 -11.72
CA ASN A 66 3.45 -0.96 -12.82
C ASN A 66 3.35 0.04 -13.98
N GLU A 67 2.15 0.53 -14.26
CA GLU A 67 1.93 1.50 -15.33
C GLU A 67 2.54 2.86 -14.99
N ASP A 68 2.38 3.32 -13.75
CA ASP A 68 2.95 4.58 -13.25
C ASP A 68 4.47 4.60 -13.44
N ILE A 69 5.19 3.57 -12.96
CA ILE A 69 6.64 3.52 -13.11
C ILE A 69 7.09 3.39 -14.58
N ALA A 70 6.35 2.64 -15.40
CA ALA A 70 6.66 2.52 -16.83
C ALA A 70 6.50 3.86 -17.56
N ARG A 71 5.43 4.62 -17.28
CA ARG A 71 5.23 5.97 -17.83
C ARG A 71 6.36 6.90 -17.40
N ARG A 72 6.75 6.88 -16.13
CA ARG A 72 7.88 7.67 -15.61
C ARG A 72 9.19 7.29 -16.30
N PHE A 73 9.47 5.99 -16.47
CA PHE A 73 10.67 5.50 -17.16
C PHE A 73 10.74 5.94 -18.63
N VAL A 74 9.61 5.88 -19.35
CA VAL A 74 9.52 6.39 -20.72
C VAL A 74 9.77 7.90 -20.78
N ALA A 75 9.20 8.66 -19.84
CA ALA A 75 9.43 10.09 -19.75
C ALA A 75 10.91 10.42 -19.47
N GLU A 76 11.57 9.64 -18.59
CA GLU A 76 12.98 9.83 -18.26
C GLU A 76 13.91 9.47 -19.42
N CYS A 77 13.61 8.39 -20.15
CA CYS A 77 14.31 8.08 -21.41
C CYS A 77 14.21 9.25 -22.39
N ARG A 78 13.01 9.82 -22.58
CA ARG A 78 12.80 10.99 -23.45
C ARG A 78 13.57 12.22 -22.97
N ARG A 79 13.54 12.52 -21.66
CA ARG A 79 14.25 13.65 -21.03
C ARG A 79 15.75 13.57 -21.26
N THR A 80 16.32 12.37 -21.17
CA THR A 80 17.75 12.11 -21.36
C THR A 80 18.14 11.86 -22.83
N ARG A 81 17.18 11.99 -23.76
CA ARG A 81 17.33 11.67 -25.19
C ARG A 81 17.86 10.25 -25.41
N THR A 82 17.43 9.31 -24.59
CA THR A 82 17.73 7.89 -24.75
C THR A 82 16.64 7.23 -25.59
N VAL A 83 17.04 6.52 -26.65
CA VAL A 83 16.14 5.70 -27.46
C VAL A 83 15.51 4.64 -26.56
N LEU A 84 14.18 4.57 -26.59
CA LEU A 84 13.43 3.62 -25.77
C LEU A 84 13.85 2.18 -26.10
N PRO A 85 14.12 1.35 -25.08
CA PRO A 85 14.31 -0.07 -25.31
C PRO A 85 12.97 -0.73 -25.70
N ALA A 86 13.03 -1.98 -26.16
CA ALA A 86 11.85 -2.76 -26.47
C ALA A 86 10.87 -2.79 -25.27
N THR A 87 9.57 -2.84 -25.54
CA THR A 87 8.50 -2.86 -24.52
C THR A 87 8.71 -3.96 -23.48
N SER A 88 9.07 -5.17 -23.91
CA SER A 88 9.42 -6.29 -23.02
C SER A 88 10.59 -6.00 -22.08
N THR A 89 11.55 -5.19 -22.51
CA THR A 89 12.67 -4.76 -21.66
C THR A 89 12.22 -3.74 -20.62
N ILE A 90 11.34 -2.80 -21.01
CA ILE A 90 10.74 -1.83 -20.08
C ILE A 90 9.96 -2.56 -18.98
N GLU A 91 9.07 -3.48 -19.37
CA GLU A 91 8.26 -4.27 -18.45
C GLU A 91 9.12 -5.05 -17.44
N ARG A 92 10.13 -5.77 -17.94
CA ARG A 92 11.06 -6.53 -17.09
C ARG A 92 11.83 -5.65 -16.12
N LEU A 93 12.33 -4.50 -16.58
CA LEU A 93 13.08 -3.57 -15.72
C LEU A 93 12.17 -2.96 -14.65
N CYS A 94 10.96 -2.55 -15.02
CA CYS A 94 9.98 -2.02 -14.08
C CYS A 94 9.57 -3.07 -13.03
N ALA A 95 9.30 -4.31 -13.46
CA ALA A 95 8.97 -5.40 -12.55
C ALA A 95 10.12 -5.69 -11.57
N ALA A 96 11.36 -5.77 -12.07
CA ALA A 96 12.54 -5.98 -11.24
C ALA A 96 12.75 -4.85 -10.21
N ALA A 97 12.62 -3.59 -10.66
CA ALA A 97 12.76 -2.43 -9.77
C ALA A 97 11.67 -2.38 -8.70
N LEU A 98 10.44 -2.77 -9.02
CA LEU A 98 9.34 -2.83 -8.04
C LEU A 98 9.53 -3.93 -7.00
N VAL A 99 10.04 -5.11 -7.41
CA VAL A 99 10.38 -6.20 -6.49
C VAL A 99 11.53 -5.80 -5.58
N ASP A 100 12.57 -5.15 -6.12
CA ASP A 100 13.68 -4.63 -5.33
C ASP A 100 13.22 -3.57 -4.33
N ALA A 101 12.38 -2.62 -4.77
CA ALA A 101 11.81 -1.61 -3.89
C ALA A 101 10.98 -2.22 -2.75
N GLU A 102 10.17 -3.26 -3.03
CA GLU A 102 9.40 -3.97 -1.99
C GLU A 102 10.34 -4.61 -0.96
N ARG A 103 11.38 -5.33 -1.42
CA ARG A 103 12.39 -5.92 -0.53
C ARG A 103 13.13 -4.88 0.31
N ARG A 104 13.55 -3.76 -0.30
CA ARG A 104 14.26 -2.68 0.41
C ARG A 104 13.40 -2.03 1.48
N ILE A 105 12.09 -1.90 1.26
CA ILE A 105 11.16 -1.41 2.27
C ILE A 105 11.01 -2.43 3.40
N GLU A 106 10.80 -3.71 3.06
CA GLU A 106 10.68 -4.80 4.04
C GLU A 106 11.92 -4.89 4.93
N THR A 107 13.12 -4.93 4.34
CA THR A 107 14.38 -4.95 5.07
C THR A 107 14.59 -3.68 5.89
N ARG A 108 14.20 -2.50 5.39
CA ARG A 108 14.30 -1.24 6.16
C ARG A 108 13.44 -1.28 7.41
N ILE A 109 12.18 -1.70 7.30
CA ILE A 109 11.28 -1.86 8.45
C ILE A 109 11.84 -2.91 9.41
N ALA A 110 12.23 -4.08 8.90
CA ALA A 110 12.78 -5.15 9.72
C ALA A 110 14.03 -4.69 10.48
N SER A 111 14.96 -3.99 9.81
CA SER A 111 16.23 -3.52 10.41
C SER A 111 16.04 -2.55 11.58
N ARG A 112 14.90 -1.87 11.66
CA ARG A 112 14.56 -0.97 12.78
C ARG A 112 13.99 -1.70 13.98
N LEU A 113 13.61 -2.97 13.84
CA LEU A 113 13.04 -3.77 14.94
C LEU A 113 14.16 -4.35 15.81
N PRO A 114 14.21 -4.00 17.12
CA PRO A 114 15.04 -4.68 18.11
C PRO A 114 14.71 -6.18 18.18
N MET A 115 15.68 -7.00 18.58
CA MET A 115 15.52 -8.45 18.64
C MET A 115 14.34 -8.89 19.52
N SER A 116 14.15 -8.24 20.67
CA SER A 116 13.04 -8.50 21.59
C SER A 116 11.66 -8.29 20.93
N ILE A 117 11.53 -7.25 20.10
CA ILE A 117 10.28 -6.97 19.37
C ILE A 117 10.09 -7.99 18.25
N ARG A 118 11.16 -8.38 17.55
CA ARG A 118 11.09 -9.44 16.52
C ARG A 118 10.54 -10.74 17.10
N GLU A 119 11.05 -11.15 18.27
CA GLU A 119 10.57 -12.34 18.97
C GLU A 119 9.09 -12.23 19.33
N GLN A 120 8.65 -11.10 19.88
CA GLN A 120 7.23 -10.86 20.21
C GLN A 120 6.34 -10.91 18.96
N LEU A 121 6.76 -10.28 17.85
CA LEU A 121 6.01 -10.30 16.60
C LEU A 121 5.90 -11.71 16.03
N LEU A 122 6.98 -12.49 16.05
CA LEU A 122 6.97 -13.87 15.59
C LEU A 122 6.12 -14.78 16.49
N ALA A 123 6.13 -14.55 17.80
CA ALA A 123 5.29 -15.27 18.76
C ALA A 123 3.79 -15.10 18.46
N LEU A 124 3.37 -14.00 17.80
CA LEU A 124 1.98 -13.82 17.37
C LEU A 124 1.49 -14.93 16.41
N LEU A 125 2.41 -15.56 15.68
CA LEU A 125 2.11 -16.63 14.72
C LEU A 125 2.09 -18.02 15.37
N GLU A 126 2.72 -18.19 16.52
CA GLU A 126 2.89 -19.48 17.22
C GLU A 126 1.92 -19.63 18.39
N GLU A 127 1.73 -18.56 19.17
CA GLU A 127 0.85 -18.57 20.34
C GLU A 127 -0.63 -18.56 19.96
N THR A 128 -1.42 -19.37 20.66
CA THR A 128 -2.88 -19.38 20.53
C THR A 128 -3.56 -18.52 21.61
N ALA A 129 -4.59 -17.80 21.20
CA ALA A 129 -5.58 -17.21 22.09
C ALA A 129 -6.78 -18.18 22.21
N ASP A 130 -7.25 -18.39 23.43
CA ASP A 130 -8.38 -19.26 23.76
C ASP A 130 -8.28 -20.68 23.16
N ASP A 131 -7.05 -21.19 22.97
CA ASP A 131 -6.70 -22.49 22.35
C ASP A 131 -7.34 -22.75 20.98
N ARG A 132 -7.77 -21.71 20.27
CA ARG A 132 -8.54 -21.84 19.01
C ARG A 132 -7.91 -21.15 17.82
N VAL A 133 -7.34 -19.96 18.02
CA VAL A 133 -6.81 -19.12 16.94
C VAL A 133 -5.46 -18.56 17.35
N THR A 134 -4.57 -18.30 16.40
CA THR A 134 -3.31 -17.63 16.71
C THR A 134 -3.56 -16.21 17.21
N ARG A 135 -2.64 -15.69 18.04
CA ARG A 135 -2.67 -14.30 18.52
C ARG A 135 -2.82 -13.31 17.37
N PHE A 136 -2.14 -13.55 16.25
CA PHE A 136 -2.28 -12.75 15.03
C PHE A 136 -3.73 -12.70 14.50
N VAL A 137 -4.40 -13.84 14.39
CA VAL A 137 -5.80 -13.89 13.92
C VAL A 137 -6.76 -13.28 14.95
N TRP A 138 -6.52 -13.52 16.24
CA TRP A 138 -7.31 -12.94 17.33
C TRP A 138 -7.26 -11.40 17.35
N LEU A 139 -6.08 -10.83 17.12
CA LEU A 139 -5.86 -9.38 17.05
C LEU A 139 -6.50 -8.73 15.82
N ARG A 140 -6.63 -9.48 14.72
CA ARG A 140 -7.28 -9.00 13.50
C ARG A 140 -8.81 -8.93 13.62
N GLN A 141 -9.41 -9.80 14.43
CA GLN A 141 -10.87 -9.99 14.46
C GLN A 141 -11.53 -9.17 15.55
N PHE A 142 -11.76 -7.88 15.32
CA PHE A 142 -12.49 -7.00 16.25
C PHE A 142 -13.58 -6.20 15.55
N GLU A 143 -14.65 -5.92 16.28
CA GLU A 143 -15.74 -5.06 15.86
C GLU A 143 -16.18 -4.19 17.04
N PRO A 144 -16.59 -2.93 16.81
CA PRO A 144 -17.16 -2.08 17.84
C PRO A 144 -18.40 -2.73 18.46
N GLY A 145 -18.41 -2.82 19.78
CA GLY A 145 -19.49 -3.42 20.54
C GLY A 145 -20.55 -2.41 20.95
N SER A 146 -21.35 -2.78 21.95
CA SER A 146 -22.32 -1.86 22.54
C SER A 146 -22.58 -2.11 24.03
N ASN A 147 -21.76 -2.93 24.67
CA ASN A 147 -21.86 -3.23 26.10
C ASN A 147 -20.46 -3.24 26.72
N SER A 148 -20.39 -3.17 28.05
CA SER A 148 -19.12 -3.07 28.78
C SER A 148 -18.24 -4.32 28.60
N SER A 149 -18.83 -5.50 28.38
CA SER A 149 -18.05 -6.72 28.11
C SER A 149 -17.31 -6.62 26.78
N SER A 150 -17.94 -6.10 25.73
CA SER A 150 -17.29 -5.83 24.45
C SER A 150 -16.20 -4.78 24.58
N ALA A 151 -16.43 -3.71 25.34
CA ALA A 151 -15.41 -2.70 25.61
C ALA A 151 -14.18 -3.31 26.31
N ASN A 152 -14.39 -4.12 27.35
CA ASN A 152 -13.29 -4.79 28.06
C ASN A 152 -12.49 -5.71 27.12
N ARG A 153 -13.15 -6.50 26.27
CA ARG A 153 -12.45 -7.36 25.28
C ARG A 153 -11.59 -6.55 24.29
N LEU A 154 -12.05 -5.37 23.87
CA LEU A 154 -11.28 -4.48 23.01
C LEU A 154 -10.10 -3.86 23.76
N LEU A 155 -10.29 -3.47 25.02
CA LEU A 155 -9.23 -2.98 25.90
C LEU A 155 -8.16 -4.04 26.16
N ASP A 156 -8.54 -5.29 26.44
CA ASP A 156 -7.60 -6.40 26.64
C ASP A 156 -6.70 -6.61 25.41
N ARG A 157 -7.27 -6.47 24.20
CA ARG A 157 -6.53 -6.54 22.93
C ARG A 157 -5.62 -5.34 22.73
N LEU A 158 -6.11 -4.15 23.01
CA LEU A 158 -5.34 -2.92 22.90
C LEU A 158 -4.15 -2.95 23.87
N GLU A 159 -4.36 -3.37 25.12
CA GLU A 159 -3.32 -3.52 26.12
C GLU A 159 -2.28 -4.56 25.67
N TYR A 160 -2.71 -5.68 25.09
CA TYR A 160 -1.79 -6.67 24.52
C TYR A 160 -0.92 -6.08 23.42
N LEU A 161 -1.50 -5.31 22.48
CA LEU A 161 -0.72 -4.65 21.43
C LEU A 161 0.19 -3.56 21.97
N GLN A 162 -0.23 -2.78 22.98
CA GLN A 162 0.57 -1.72 23.57
C GLN A 162 1.82 -2.23 24.27
N ARG A 163 1.84 -3.50 24.71
CA ARG A 163 3.04 -4.15 25.24
C ARG A 163 4.11 -4.38 24.17
N ILE A 164 3.72 -4.43 22.90
CA ILE A 164 4.62 -4.45 21.75
C ILE A 164 5.01 -3.00 21.44
N ASP A 165 6.03 -2.51 22.14
CA ASP A 165 6.51 -1.13 22.08
C ASP A 165 7.29 -0.86 20.77
N LEU A 166 6.56 -0.71 19.66
CA LEU A 166 7.15 -0.46 18.35
C LEU A 166 7.92 0.87 18.31
N PRO A 167 9.10 0.93 17.67
CA PRO A 167 9.85 2.18 17.53
C PRO A 167 9.03 3.26 16.81
N GLU A 168 9.07 4.50 17.29
CA GLU A 168 8.35 5.63 16.68
C GLU A 168 8.79 5.90 15.22
N ASP A 169 10.05 5.60 14.90
CA ASP A 169 10.64 5.79 13.58
C ASP A 169 10.52 4.56 12.67
N LEU A 170 9.78 3.52 13.09
CA LEU A 170 9.60 2.26 12.35
C LEU A 170 9.25 2.49 10.87
N LEU A 171 8.30 3.39 10.61
CA LEU A 171 7.79 3.70 9.27
C LEU A 171 8.39 4.97 8.67
N ALA A 172 9.41 5.58 9.31
CA ALA A 172 10.03 6.80 8.81
C ALA A 172 10.59 6.61 7.38
N GLY A 173 10.15 7.45 6.43
CA GLY A 173 10.56 7.35 5.03
C GLY A 173 9.98 6.16 4.27
N VAL A 174 8.93 5.49 4.79
CA VAL A 174 8.14 4.50 4.05
C VAL A 174 6.90 5.20 3.48
N PRO A 175 6.66 5.14 2.15
CA PRO A 175 5.47 5.76 1.57
C PRO A 175 4.16 5.17 2.09
N ALA A 176 3.15 6.00 2.36
CA ALA A 176 1.86 5.56 2.93
C ALA A 176 1.14 4.46 2.12
N HIS A 177 1.24 4.50 0.79
CA HIS A 177 0.67 3.46 -0.07
C HIS A 177 1.34 2.09 0.12
N ARG A 178 2.61 2.05 0.53
CA ARG A 178 3.36 0.82 0.85
C ARG A 178 2.94 0.25 2.20
N VAL A 179 2.77 1.12 3.20
CA VAL A 179 2.20 0.74 4.51
C VAL A 179 0.80 0.13 4.31
N THR A 180 -0.07 0.80 3.55
CA THR A 180 -1.41 0.29 3.22
C THR A 180 -1.37 -1.08 2.53
N ARG A 181 -0.41 -1.29 1.62
CA ARG A 181 -0.24 -2.57 0.92
C ARG A 181 0.22 -3.68 1.87
N LEU A 182 1.18 -3.41 2.75
CA LEU A 182 1.65 -4.37 3.75
C LEU A 182 0.54 -4.75 4.73
N ARG A 183 -0.25 -3.77 5.22
CA ARG A 183 -1.44 -4.02 6.04
C ARG A 183 -2.43 -4.95 5.34
N ARG A 184 -2.77 -4.65 4.09
CA ARG A 184 -3.69 -5.49 3.28
C ARG A 184 -3.15 -6.91 3.06
N GLN A 185 -1.83 -7.09 3.00
CA GLN A 185 -1.23 -8.43 2.94
C GLN A 185 -1.46 -9.19 4.25
N GLY A 186 -1.21 -8.59 5.41
CA GLY A 186 -1.47 -9.23 6.70
C GLY A 186 -2.94 -9.54 6.96
N GLU A 187 -3.86 -8.76 6.39
CA GLU A 187 -5.30 -9.08 6.42
C GLU A 187 -5.69 -10.29 5.58
N ARG A 188 -4.90 -10.61 4.55
CA ARG A 188 -5.16 -11.75 3.64
C ARG A 188 -4.51 -13.03 4.10
N TYR A 189 -3.29 -12.95 4.66
CA TYR A 189 -2.59 -14.13 5.11
C TYR A 189 -3.21 -14.71 6.39
N TYR A 190 -3.14 -16.04 6.50
CA TYR A 190 -3.28 -16.76 7.77
C TYR A 190 -1.90 -17.02 8.37
N ALA A 191 -1.84 -17.50 9.61
CA ALA A 191 -0.56 -17.73 10.29
C ALA A 191 0.39 -18.63 9.49
N ASP A 192 -0.13 -19.71 8.90
CA ASP A 192 0.66 -20.64 8.08
C ASP A 192 1.28 -19.93 6.87
N GLY A 193 0.47 -19.21 6.10
CA GLY A 193 0.95 -18.45 4.94
C GLY A 193 1.90 -17.30 5.32
N MET A 194 1.80 -16.75 6.53
CA MET A 194 2.78 -15.79 7.06
C MET A 194 4.12 -16.47 7.39
N ARG A 195 4.09 -17.69 7.93
CA ARG A 195 5.30 -18.44 8.34
C ARG A 195 6.18 -18.84 7.15
N ASP A 196 5.58 -19.04 5.98
CA ASP A 196 6.29 -19.37 4.73
C ASP A 196 7.00 -18.17 4.08
N LEU A 197 6.78 -16.94 4.56
CA LEU A 197 7.39 -15.75 3.99
C LEU A 197 8.85 -15.59 4.46
N PRO A 198 9.71 -14.95 3.65
CA PRO A 198 11.02 -14.49 4.10
C PRO A 198 10.91 -13.67 5.39
N GLU A 199 11.88 -13.81 6.30
CA GLU A 199 11.78 -13.24 7.65
C GLU A 199 11.57 -11.71 7.64
N ASP A 200 12.37 -10.96 6.88
CA ASP A 200 12.23 -9.50 6.77
C ASP A 200 10.82 -9.10 6.32
N ARG A 201 10.28 -9.82 5.33
CA ARG A 201 8.93 -9.60 4.80
C ARG A 201 7.87 -9.89 5.84
N ARG A 202 8.00 -11.03 6.52
CA ARG A 202 7.10 -11.47 7.60
C ARG A 202 7.08 -10.43 8.72
N LEU A 203 8.26 -10.00 9.20
CA LEU A 203 8.42 -8.98 10.24
C LEU A 203 7.84 -7.63 9.81
N ALA A 204 8.09 -7.19 8.58
CA ALA A 204 7.57 -5.93 8.06
C ALA A 204 6.03 -5.91 8.02
N ILE A 205 5.41 -6.99 7.55
CA ILE A 205 3.95 -7.12 7.54
C ILE A 205 3.40 -7.15 8.97
N LEU A 206 3.98 -7.95 9.88
CA LEU A 206 3.55 -8.04 11.27
C LEU A 206 3.63 -6.69 11.99
N ALA A 207 4.76 -5.99 11.85
CA ALA A 207 4.97 -4.69 12.49
C ALA A 207 4.00 -3.63 11.97
N VAL A 208 3.76 -3.58 10.65
CA VAL A 208 2.74 -2.69 10.07
C VAL A 208 1.34 -3.05 10.56
N CYS A 209 0.99 -4.34 10.61
CA CYS A 209 -0.31 -4.77 11.11
C CYS A 209 -0.51 -4.40 12.58
N VAL A 210 0.48 -4.63 13.45
CA VAL A 210 0.40 -4.25 14.87
C VAL A 210 0.20 -2.74 15.02
N SER A 211 0.99 -1.93 14.31
CA SER A 211 0.88 -0.46 14.36
C SER A 211 -0.51 0.03 13.89
N GLU A 212 -1.01 -0.48 12.77
CA GLU A 212 -2.33 -0.09 12.25
C GLU A 212 -3.48 -0.62 13.13
N TRP A 213 -3.36 -1.85 13.65
CA TRP A 213 -4.39 -2.43 14.52
C TRP A 213 -4.44 -1.76 15.89
N GLN A 214 -3.33 -1.25 16.42
CA GLN A 214 -3.35 -0.41 17.64
C GLN A 214 -4.25 0.81 17.44
N ALA A 215 -4.09 1.53 16.33
CA ALA A 215 -4.93 2.69 16.01
C ALA A 215 -6.40 2.29 15.80
N MET A 216 -6.66 1.26 14.99
CA MET A 216 -8.03 0.80 14.71
C MET A 216 -8.74 0.25 15.96
N LEU A 217 -8.03 -0.41 16.87
CA LEU A 217 -8.60 -0.87 18.14
C LEU A 217 -8.90 0.30 19.08
N ALA A 218 -8.03 1.31 19.15
CA ALA A 218 -8.30 2.52 19.90
C ALA A 218 -9.58 3.20 19.39
N ASP A 219 -9.74 3.34 18.08
CA ASP A 219 -10.97 3.88 17.46
C ASP A 219 -12.20 3.02 17.80
N ALA A 220 -12.09 1.69 17.72
CA ALA A 220 -13.19 0.79 18.05
C ALA A 220 -13.58 0.86 19.54
N VAL A 221 -12.61 1.08 20.45
CA VAL A 221 -12.87 1.31 21.88
C VAL A 221 -13.65 2.61 22.07
N VAL A 222 -13.22 3.71 21.45
CA VAL A 222 -13.91 5.01 21.50
C VAL A 222 -15.34 4.89 20.96
N GLU A 223 -15.52 4.25 19.81
CA GLU A 223 -16.85 4.04 19.23
C GLU A 223 -17.75 3.18 20.15
N THR A 224 -17.18 2.13 20.75
CA THR A 224 -17.92 1.29 21.71
C THR A 224 -18.34 2.09 22.94
N HIS A 225 -17.46 2.96 23.44
CA HIS A 225 -17.75 3.87 24.55
C HIS A 225 -18.92 4.79 24.20
N ASP A 226 -18.87 5.47 23.05
CA ASP A 226 -19.91 6.39 22.59
C ASP A 226 -21.27 5.69 22.46
N ARG A 227 -21.29 4.45 21.96
CA ARG A 227 -22.51 3.64 21.86
C ARG A 227 -23.11 3.30 23.23
N ILE A 228 -22.27 2.98 24.22
CA ILE A 228 -22.70 2.69 25.60
C ILE A 228 -23.29 3.96 26.24
N VAL A 229 -22.56 5.08 26.18
CA VAL A 229 -22.99 6.37 26.73
C VAL A 229 -24.30 6.81 26.08
N GLY A 230 -24.39 6.76 24.75
CA GLY A 230 -25.61 7.13 24.03
C GLY A 230 -26.81 6.23 24.35
N ARG A 231 -26.61 4.95 24.68
CA ARG A 231 -27.70 4.09 25.17
C ARG A 231 -28.13 4.49 26.57
N LEU A 232 -27.18 4.69 27.49
CA LEU A 232 -27.47 5.09 28.88
C LEU A 232 -28.21 6.43 28.93
N TYR A 233 -27.79 7.40 28.11
CA TYR A 233 -28.45 8.68 27.98
C TYR A 233 -29.91 8.53 27.54
N ARG A 234 -30.16 7.80 26.44
CA ARG A 234 -31.53 7.51 25.95
C ARG A 234 -32.38 6.76 26.97
N ALA A 235 -31.79 5.85 27.75
CA ALA A 235 -32.50 5.16 28.82
C ALA A 235 -32.90 6.12 29.94
N SER A 236 -32.00 7.04 30.33
CA SER A 236 -32.27 8.09 31.31
C SER A 236 -33.38 9.03 30.84
N GLU A 237 -33.32 9.53 29.60
CA GLU A 237 -34.37 10.37 29.01
C GLU A 237 -35.74 9.70 29.04
N ARG A 238 -35.83 8.42 28.66
CA ARG A 238 -37.10 7.66 28.72
C ARG A 238 -37.65 7.60 30.14
N ILE A 239 -36.81 7.37 31.15
CA ILE A 239 -37.22 7.35 32.55
C ILE A 239 -37.70 8.74 32.99
N CYS A 240 -36.99 9.80 32.60
CA CYS A 240 -37.41 11.18 32.88
C CYS A 240 -38.75 11.52 32.21
N HIS A 241 -38.93 11.20 30.92
CA HIS A 241 -40.19 11.42 30.21
C HIS A 241 -41.35 10.62 30.80
N ALA A 242 -41.12 9.36 31.21
CA ALA A 242 -42.14 8.55 31.88
C ALA A 242 -42.57 9.20 33.22
N LYS A 243 -41.61 9.66 34.04
CA LYS A 243 -41.91 10.36 35.30
C LYS A 243 -42.66 11.67 35.10
N VAL A 244 -42.35 12.43 34.04
CA VAL A 244 -43.07 13.67 33.70
C VAL A 244 -44.50 13.38 33.21
N ALA A 245 -44.70 12.31 32.45
CA ALA A 245 -46.01 11.86 32.02
C ALA A 245 -46.87 11.37 33.20
N GLU A 246 -46.29 10.66 34.16
CA GLU A 246 -46.97 10.22 35.39
C GLU A 246 -47.25 11.39 36.36
N GLY A 247 -46.44 12.45 36.33
CA GLY A 247 -46.56 13.63 37.19
C GLY A 247 -47.49 14.75 36.67
N SER A 248 -48.11 14.59 35.50
CA SER A 248 -49.08 15.55 34.95
C SER A 248 -50.47 15.26 35.53
N PRO A 249 -51.02 16.06 36.48
CA PRO A 249 -52.24 15.70 37.16
C PRO A 249 -53.45 15.92 36.26
N GLN A 250 -54.35 14.94 36.25
CA GLN A 250 -55.78 15.15 36.09
C GLN A 250 -56.24 16.14 37.18
N ASN A 251 -56.09 17.44 36.94
CA ASN A 251 -56.69 18.48 37.75
C ASN A 251 -57.43 19.49 36.87
N SER A 252 -58.49 19.00 36.24
CA SER A 252 -59.50 19.82 35.60
C SER A 252 -60.81 19.06 35.54
N GLU A 253 -61.37 18.69 36.70
CA GLU A 253 -62.82 18.50 36.89
C GLU A 253 -63.12 18.09 38.34
N LYS A 254 -63.27 19.07 39.23
CA LYS A 254 -64.23 19.09 40.35
C LYS A 254 -64.13 20.41 41.11
N ILE A 255 -64.52 21.49 40.45
CA ILE A 255 -65.19 22.62 41.11
C ILE A 255 -66.62 22.55 40.58
N VAL A 256 -67.57 22.04 41.38
CA VAL A 256 -68.94 22.56 41.57
C VAL A 256 -69.60 21.65 42.65
N ARG A 257 -69.65 22.13 43.89
CA ARG A 257 -70.86 22.30 44.73
C ARG A 257 -70.48 22.72 46.13
#